data_AF-A0AAN8FL80-F1
#
_entry.id   AF-A0AAN8FL80-F1
#
_cell.length_a   1.000
_cell.length_b   1.000
_cell.length_c   1.000
_cell.angle_alpha   90.00
_cell.angle_beta   90.00
_cell.angle_gamma   90.00
#
_symmetry.space_group_name_H-M   'P 1'
#
loop_
_entity.id
_entity.type
_entity.pdbx_description
1 polymer ?
#
loop_
_entity_poly.entity_id
_entity_poly.type
_entity_poly.pdbx_seq_one_letter_code
_entity_poly.pdbx_strand_id
1 'polypeptide(L)'
;MKVNTINVLLFLLCTEATTFALKCRFRGKEYANGETFKNDQFLMKCIVDGQWWEAPIVACLTENGTEVPIGESRIEGKTVYACTDQGNGVVKLGMMPA
;
A
#
# COMPACT_ATOMS: atom_id res chain seq x y z
N MET A 1 33.78 -27.26 -35.01
CA MET A 1 33.79 -26.25 -33.93
C MET A 1 33.08 -26.86 -32.72
N LYS A 2 33.81 -27.19 -31.65
CA LYS A 2 33.25 -27.74 -30.41
C LYS A 2 32.95 -26.57 -29.48
N VAL A 3 31.69 -26.17 -29.41
CA VAL A 3 31.23 -25.18 -28.43
C VAL A 3 31.39 -25.83 -27.05
N ASN A 4 32.22 -25.22 -26.20
CA ASN A 4 32.55 -25.72 -24.87
C ASN A 4 31.33 -25.53 -23.95
N THR A 5 30.78 -26.63 -23.45
CA THR A 5 29.56 -26.69 -22.61
C THR A 5 29.67 -25.88 -21.31
N ILE A 6 30.89 -25.57 -20.85
CA ILE A 6 31.14 -24.69 -19.70
C ILE A 6 30.63 -23.26 -19.94
N ASN A 7 30.73 -22.73 -21.17
CA ASN A 7 30.23 -21.40 -21.51
C ASN A 7 28.69 -21.31 -21.62
N VAL A 8 28.00 -22.45 -21.73
CA VAL A 8 26.52 -22.48 -21.81
C VAL A 8 25.90 -22.42 -20.41
N LEU A 9 26.54 -23.04 -19.41
CA LEU A 9 26.08 -23.02 -18.01
C LEU A 9 26.22 -21.63 -17.37
N LEU A 10 27.20 -20.82 -17.77
CA LEU A 10 27.35 -19.43 -17.33
C LEU A 10 26.34 -18.46 -17.96
N PHE A 11 25.75 -18.80 -19.10
CA PHE A 11 24.73 -17.99 -19.79
C PHE A 11 23.30 -18.24 -19.26
N LEU A 12 23.10 -19.25 -18.41
CA LEU A 12 21.79 -19.66 -17.88
C LEU A 12 21.38 -18.96 -16.58
N LEU A 13 22.18 -18.02 -16.05
CA LEU A 13 21.94 -17.40 -14.74
C LEU A 13 21.36 -15.97 -14.74
N CYS A 14 21.09 -15.33 -15.88
CA CYS A 14 20.52 -13.98 -15.90
C CYS A 14 19.41 -13.80 -16.94
N THR A 15 18.41 -14.69 -16.96
CA THR A 15 17.08 -14.24 -17.35
C THR A 15 16.31 -13.93 -16.07
N GLU A 16 16.76 -12.91 -15.35
CA GLU A 16 15.82 -12.17 -14.52
C GLU A 16 14.82 -11.57 -15.50
N ALA A 17 13.67 -12.23 -15.66
CA ALA A 17 12.51 -11.59 -16.23
C ALA A 17 12.24 -10.38 -15.34
N THR A 18 12.77 -9.22 -15.72
CA THR A 18 12.51 -7.95 -15.04
C THR A 18 11.04 -7.69 -15.29
N THR A 19 10.18 -8.22 -14.44
CA THR A 19 8.76 -7.93 -14.48
C THR A 19 8.67 -6.44 -14.19
N PHE A 20 8.35 -5.65 -15.21
CA PHE A 20 7.98 -4.26 -15.04
C PHE A 20 6.63 -4.25 -14.31
N ALA A 21 6.67 -4.53 -13.00
CA ALA A 21 5.52 -4.38 -12.14
C ALA A 21 5.23 -2.88 -12.08
N LEU A 22 4.07 -2.50 -12.59
CA LEU A 22 3.58 -1.15 -12.48
C LEU A 22 3.36 -0.83 -10.99
N LYS A 23 3.70 0.41 -10.61
CA LYS A 23 3.77 0.87 -9.22
C LYS A 23 2.98 2.17 -9.07
N CYS A 24 2.51 2.43 -7.86
CA CYS A 24 1.99 3.75 -7.51
C CYS A 24 3.15 4.70 -7.22
N ARG A 25 3.07 5.94 -7.70
CA ARG A 25 4.02 7.01 -7.36
C ARG A 25 3.36 8.05 -6.45
N PHE A 26 3.37 7.79 -5.15
CA PHE A 26 2.73 8.68 -4.17
C PHE A 26 3.78 9.52 -3.43
N ARG A 27 3.65 10.86 -3.50
CA ARG A 27 4.58 11.84 -2.89
C ARG A 27 6.06 11.55 -3.19
N GLY A 28 6.37 11.14 -4.42
CA GLY A 28 7.73 10.85 -4.88
C GLY A 28 8.30 9.49 -4.45
N LYS A 29 7.53 8.68 -3.71
CA LYS A 29 7.88 7.28 -3.38
C LYS A 29 7.11 6.31 -4.28
N GLU A 30 7.71 5.15 -4.53
CA GLU A 30 7.10 4.08 -5.31
C GLU A 30 6.62 2.95 -4.40
N TYR A 31 5.42 2.44 -4.65
CA TYR A 31 4.80 1.35 -3.91
C TYR A 31 4.32 0.27 -4.90
N ALA A 32 4.51 -1.00 -4.56
CA ALA A 32 4.07 -2.11 -5.37
C ALA A 32 2.53 -2.21 -5.41
N ASN A 33 1.96 -2.75 -6.50
CA ASN A 33 0.53 -2.99 -6.56
C ASN A 33 0.07 -3.87 -5.38
N GLY A 34 -0.95 -3.41 -4.64
CA GLY A 34 -1.48 -4.06 -3.46
C GLY A 34 -0.76 -3.71 -2.15
N GLU A 35 0.40 -3.04 -2.20
CA GLU A 35 1.15 -2.62 -1.02
C GLU A 35 0.36 -1.59 -0.21
N THR A 36 0.32 -1.78 1.11
CA THR A 36 -0.21 -0.79 2.05
C THR A 36 0.90 0.02 2.67
N PHE A 37 0.67 1.32 2.81
CA PHE A 37 1.66 2.25 3.37
C PHE A 37 1.01 3.34 4.20
N LYS A 38 1.75 3.83 5.20
CA LYS A 38 1.28 4.89 6.08
C LYS A 38 1.54 6.26 5.44
N ASN A 39 0.55 7.13 5.50
CA ASN A 39 0.68 8.54 5.19
C ASN A 39 -0.07 9.34 6.25
N ASP A 40 0.66 9.99 7.15
CA ASP A 40 0.12 10.67 8.31
C ASP A 40 -0.74 9.72 9.17
N GLN A 41 -1.98 10.08 9.47
CA GLN A 41 -2.93 9.26 10.23
C GLN A 41 -3.75 8.29 9.37
N PHE A 42 -3.30 8.02 8.13
CA PHE A 42 -4.02 7.17 7.19
C PHE A 42 -3.16 5.99 6.75
N LEU A 43 -3.80 4.82 6.66
CA LEU A 43 -3.28 3.69 5.94
C LEU A 43 -3.83 3.75 4.51
N MET A 44 -2.93 3.82 3.54
CA MET A 44 -3.24 3.88 2.12
C MET A 44 -2.91 2.54 1.47
N LYS A 45 -3.54 2.24 0.33
CA LYS A 45 -3.23 1.07 -0.48
C LYS A 45 -2.90 1.47 -1.90
N CYS A 46 -1.78 1.02 -2.43
CA CYS A 46 -1.47 1.15 -3.84
C CYS A 46 -2.37 0.21 -4.66
N ILE A 47 -3.13 0.76 -5.60
CA ILE A 47 -3.92 -0.02 -6.55
C ILE A 47 -3.50 0.42 -7.95
N VAL A 48 -3.05 -0.53 -8.75
CA VAL A 48 -2.62 -0.31 -10.12
C VAL A 48 -3.62 -0.97 -11.07
N ASP A 49 -4.11 -0.19 -12.04
CA ASP A 49 -5.01 -0.65 -13.09
C ASP A 49 -4.48 -0.23 -14.47
N GLY A 50 -3.89 -1.19 -15.18
CA GLY A 50 -3.14 -0.93 -16.40
C GLY A 50 -2.06 0.12 -16.15
N GLN A 51 -2.04 1.18 -16.97
CA GLN A 51 -1.06 2.28 -16.87
C GLN A 51 -1.43 3.33 -15.81
N TRP A 52 -2.61 3.20 -15.19
CA TRP A 52 -3.10 4.11 -14.17
C TRP A 52 -2.90 3.52 -12.78
N TRP A 53 -2.89 4.39 -11.79
CA TRP A 53 -2.81 3.97 -10.40
C TRP A 53 -3.57 4.95 -9.51
N GLU A 54 -4.05 4.42 -8.39
CA GLU A 54 -4.64 5.18 -7.31
C GLU A 54 -4.04 4.75 -5.96
N ALA A 55 -4.15 5.63 -4.98
CA ALA A 55 -3.76 5.35 -3.61
C ALA A 55 -4.92 5.75 -2.69
N PRO A 56 -6.01 4.97 -2.63
CA PRO A 56 -7.10 5.25 -1.70
C PRO A 56 -6.66 5.07 -0.25
N ILE A 57 -7.29 5.83 0.64
CA ILE A 57 -7.27 5.56 2.08
C ILE A 57 -8.09 4.29 2.30
N VAL A 58 -7.56 3.34 3.08
CA VAL A 58 -8.25 2.08 3.42
C VAL A 58 -8.54 1.97 4.92
N ALA A 59 -7.80 2.70 5.76
CA ALA A 59 -8.05 2.81 7.19
C ALA A 59 -7.49 4.12 7.75
N CYS A 60 -8.02 4.54 8.89
CA CYS A 60 -7.40 5.53 9.76
C CYS A 60 -6.48 4.83 10.77
N LEU A 61 -5.50 5.55 11.29
CA LEU A 61 -4.60 5.09 12.35
C LEU A 61 -4.81 5.93 13.60
N THR A 62 -5.04 5.29 14.74
CA THR A 62 -5.03 5.98 16.04
C THR A 62 -3.61 6.44 16.39
N GLU A 63 -3.46 7.24 17.44
CA GLU A 63 -2.15 7.69 17.93
C GLU A 63 -1.25 6.51 18.33
N ASN A 64 -1.83 5.40 18.79
CA ASN A 64 -1.11 4.18 19.12
C ASN A 64 -0.86 3.28 17.89
N GLY A 65 -1.29 3.71 16.70
CA GLY A 65 -1.13 3.00 15.44
C GLY A 65 -2.19 1.93 15.20
N THR A 66 -3.28 1.89 15.98
CA THR A 66 -4.39 0.96 15.78
C THR A 66 -5.11 1.29 14.48
N GLU A 67 -5.30 0.29 13.62
CA GLU A 67 -6.04 0.43 12.37
C GLU A 67 -7.56 0.46 12.62
N VAL A 68 -8.20 1.50 12.10
CA VAL A 68 -9.67 1.66 12.09
C VAL A 68 -10.12 1.68 10.63
N PRO A 69 -10.65 0.57 10.08
CA PRO A 69 -11.12 0.52 8.70
C PRO A 69 -12.18 1.59 8.41
N ILE A 70 -12.26 2.05 7.16
CA ILE A 70 -13.30 3.01 6.75
C ILE A 70 -14.70 2.44 7.03
N GLY A 71 -15.55 3.27 7.63
CA GLY A 71 -16.91 2.90 8.04
C GLY A 71 -16.99 2.19 9.39
N GLU A 72 -15.85 1.88 10.01
CA GLU A 72 -15.80 1.17 11.28
C GLU A 72 -15.38 2.06 12.46
N SER A 73 -15.54 1.49 13.66
CA SER A 73 -15.03 2.06 14.90
C SER A 73 -14.24 1.05 15.72
N ARG A 74 -13.36 1.55 16.58
CA ARG A 74 -12.58 0.77 17.55
C ARG A 74 -12.57 1.48 18.89
N ILE A 75 -12.59 0.72 19.97
CA ILE A 75 -12.45 1.25 21.33
C ILE A 75 -11.01 1.06 21.76
N GLU A 76 -10.39 2.14 22.23
CA GLU A 76 -9.05 2.15 22.77
C GLU A 76 -9.04 2.96 24.08
N GLY A 77 -8.87 2.24 25.19
CA GLY A 77 -9.02 2.81 26.53
C GLY A 77 -10.44 3.31 26.79
N LYS A 78 -10.58 4.62 26.98
CA LYS A 78 -11.87 5.32 27.21
C LYS A 78 -12.34 6.11 26.00
N THR A 79 -11.79 5.81 24.83
CA THR A 79 -12.06 6.55 23.60
C THR A 79 -12.52 5.60 22.51
N VAL A 80 -13.63 5.95 21.87
CA VAL A 80 -14.11 5.35 20.63
C VAL A 80 -13.54 6.16 19.47
N TYR A 81 -12.80 5.47 18.61
CA TYR A 81 -12.28 5.99 17.36
C TYR A 81 -13.16 5.53 16.21
N ALA A 82 -13.56 6.43 15.31
CA ALA A 82 -14.36 6.09 14.13
C ALA A 82 -13.69 6.64 12.87
N CYS A 83 -13.51 5.80 11.85
CA CYS A 83 -12.97 6.24 10.56
C CYS A 83 -14.11 6.43 9.58
N THR A 84 -14.43 7.68 9.24
CA THR A 84 -15.61 8.00 8.42
C THR A 84 -15.21 8.62 7.10
N ASP A 85 -15.71 8.06 6.00
CA ASP A 85 -15.69 8.70 4.68
C ASP A 85 -16.74 9.83 4.67
N GLN A 86 -16.27 11.06 4.44
CA GLN A 86 -17.12 12.26 4.31
C GLN A 86 -17.55 12.50 2.87
N GLY A 87 -17.14 11.64 1.93
CA GLY A 87 -17.32 11.81 0.50
C GLY A 87 -16.26 12.73 -0.13
N ASN A 88 -16.26 12.77 -1.46
CA ASN A 88 -15.34 13.60 -2.26
C ASN A 88 -13.84 13.36 -1.94
N GLY A 89 -13.47 12.15 -1.51
CA GLY A 89 -12.09 11.80 -1.18
C GLY A 89 -11.62 12.29 0.20
N VAL A 90 -12.54 12.75 1.06
CA VAL A 90 -12.20 13.21 2.41
C VAL A 90 -12.54 12.13 3.44
N VAL A 91 -11.53 11.63 4.15
CA VAL A 91 -11.70 10.69 5.27
C VAL A 91 -11.30 11.37 6.58
N LYS A 92 -12.06 11.12 7.65
CA LYS A 92 -11.82 11.71 8.97
C LYS A 92 -11.76 10.63 10.05
N LEU A 93 -10.76 10.74 10.93
CA LEU A 93 -10.74 10.04 12.20
C LEU A 93 -11.48 10.86 13.27
N GLY A 94 -12.62 10.36 13.73
CA GLY A 94 -13.39 10.91 14.85
C GLY A 94 -13.00 10.25 16.17
N MET A 95 -13.10 11.02 17.25
CA MET A 95 -12.79 10.57 18.62
C MET A 95 -13.94 10.96 19.55
N MET A 96 -14.46 10.00 20.31
CA MET A 96 -15.55 10.19 21.27
C MET A 96 -15.20 9.48 22.58
N PRO A 97 -15.60 9.99 23.75
CA PRO A 97 -15.56 9.20 24.98
C PRO A 97 -16.40 7.93 24.82
N ALA A 98 -15.89 6.79 25.32
CA ALA A 98 -16.60 5.50 25.35
C ALA A 98 -17.68 5.45 26.43
#